data_AF-A0A401MK44-F1
#
_entry.id   AF-A0A401MK44-F1
#
_cell.length_a   1.000
_cell.length_b   1.000
_cell.length_c   1.000
_cell.angle_alpha   90.00
_cell.angle_beta   90.00
_cell.angle_gamma   90.00
#
_symmetry.space_group_name_H-M   'P 1'
#
loop_
_entity.id
_entity.type
_entity.pdbx_description
1 polymer ?
#
loop_
_entity_poly.entity_id
_entity_poly.type
_entity_poly.pdbx_seq_one_letter_code
_entity_poly.pdbx_strand_id
1 'polypeptide(L)' 'MCEKLAERGVKLRNGPQDRPWGIRTASFADPSGHVWEIAK' A
#
# COMPACT_ATOMS: atom_id res chain seq x y z
N MET A 1 -5.11 8.44 2.15
CA MET A 1 -5.25 7.06 1.61
C MET A 1 -4.44 6.06 2.43
N CYS A 2 -3.13 6.28 2.61
CA CYS A 2 -2.29 5.42 3.47
C CYS A 2 -2.68 5.46 4.96
N GLU A 3 -3.06 6.63 5.50
CA GLU A 3 -3.54 6.74 6.90
C GLU A 3 -4.81 5.91 7.16
N LYS A 4 -5.78 5.91 6.23
CA LYS A 4 -7.01 5.11 6.35
C LYS A 4 -6.77 3.59 6.30
N LEU A 5 -5.66 3.14 5.73
CA LEU A 5 -5.29 1.71 5.70
C LEU A 5 -4.60 1.32 7.01
N ALA A 6 -3.72 2.19 7.53
CA ALA A 6 -3.10 2.00 8.84
C ALA A 6 -4.15 1.98 9.97
N GLU A 7 -5.16 2.87 9.92
CA GLU A 7 -6.29 2.89 10.85
C GLU A 7 -7.11 1.58 10.86
N ARG A 8 -7.13 0.84 9.75
CA ARG A 8 -7.82 -0.45 9.63
C ARG A 8 -6.95 -1.64 10.07
N GLY A 9 -5.79 -1.39 10.67
CA GLY A 9 -4.87 -2.43 11.15
C GLY A 9 -4.11 -3.14 10.03
N VAL A 10 -4.15 -2.62 8.80
CA VAL A 10 -3.43 -3.19 7.67
C VAL A 10 -1.96 -2.79 7.79
N LYS A 11 -1.08 -3.77 8.06
CA LYS A 11 0.36 -3.56 7.99
C LYS A 11 0.76 -3.34 6.53
N LEU A 12 1.15 -2.10 6.22
CA LEU A 12 1.75 -1.79 4.93
C LEU A 12 3.04 -2.60 4.79
N ARG A 13 3.12 -3.37 3.70
CA ARG A 13 4.33 -4.15 3.36
C ARG A 13 5.40 -3.21 2.82
N ASN A 14 4.99 -2.20 2.07
CA ASN A 14 5.84 -1.09 1.67
C ASN A 14 5.04 0.22 1.79
N GLY A 15 5.63 1.21 2.45
CA GLY A 15 5.05 2.54 2.54
C GLY A 15 4.93 3.19 1.15
N PRO A 16 4.20 4.32 1.04
CA PRO A 16 4.04 5.01 -0.23
C PRO A 16 5.40 5.45 -0.80
N GLN A 17 5.77 4.86 -1.93
CA GLN A 17 7.05 5.03 -2.61
C GLN A 17 6.85 5.57 -4.02
N ASP A 18 7.73 6.48 -4.44
CA ASP A 18 7.75 7.02 -5.79
C ASP A 18 8.41 6.01 -6.74
N ARG A 19 7.71 5.64 -7.82
CA ARG A 19 8.23 4.74 -8.85
C ARG A 19 8.99 5.54 -9.92
N PRO A 20 9.97 4.93 -10.62
CA PRO A 20 10.72 5.58 -11.70
C PRO A 20 9.84 6.11 -12.86
N TRP A 21 8.64 5.54 -13.03
CA TRP A 21 7.65 5.96 -14.03
C TRP A 21 6.67 7.03 -13.52
N GLY A 22 6.96 7.67 -12.39
CA GLY A 22 6.26 8.88 -11.90
C GLY A 22 5.01 8.63 -11.06
N ILE A 23 4.59 7.38 -10.87
CA ILE A 23 3.43 7.04 -10.03
C ILE A 23 3.88 6.71 -8.61
N ARG A 24 3.20 7.28 -7.61
CA ARG A 24 3.42 6.94 -6.20
C ARG A 24 2.51 5.79 -5.78
N THR A 25 3.11 4.71 -5.30
CA THR A 25 2.40 3.46 -4.97
C THR A 25 2.64 3.03 -3.53
N ALA A 26 1.63 2.43 -2.88
CA ALA A 26 1.79 1.72 -1.61
C ALA A 26 1.26 0.30 -1.74
N SER A 27 1.83 -0.65 -1.00
CA SER A 27 1.39 -2.05 -1.04
C SER A 27 1.20 -2.67 0.34
N PHE A 28 0.25 -3.60 0.41
CA PHE A 28 -0.07 -4.35 1.62
C PHE A 28 -0.55 -5.76 1.27
N ALA A 29 -0.49 -6.66 2.26
CA ALA A 29 -1.06 -7.99 2.13
C ALA A 29 -2.41 -8.04 2.85
N ASP A 30 -3.40 -8.68 2.25
CA ASP A 30 -4.64 -9.01 2.93
C ASP A 30 -4.48 -10.27 3.81
N PRO A 31 -5.43 -10.57 4.72
CA PRO A 31 -5.36 -11.75 5.57
C PRO A 31 -5.37 -13.09 4.82
N SER A 32 -5.82 -13.11 3.56
CA SER A 32 -5.79 -14.29 2.70
C SER A 32 -4.43 -14.48 2.00
N GLY A 33 -3.50 -13.54 2.18
CA GLY A 33 -2.15 -13.58 1.61
C GLY A 33 -2.01 -12.91 0.24
N HIS A 34 -3.05 -12.29 -0.31
CA HIS A 34 -2.91 -11.56 -1.57
C HIS A 34 -2.23 -10.21 -1.35
N VAL A 35 -1.33 -9.86 -2.26
CA VAL A 35 -0.64 -8.57 -2.25
C VAL A 35 -1.37 -7.60 -3.15
N TRP A 36 -1.78 -6.48 -2.56
CA TRP A 36 -2.44 -5.38 -3.26
C TRP A 36 -1.50 -4.20 -3.35
N GLU A 37 -1.48 -3.56 -4.52
CA GLU A 37 -0.81 -2.29 -4.74
C GLU A 37 -1.83 -1.23 -5.13
N ILE A 38 -1.71 -0.05 -4.51
CA ILE A 38 -2.58 1.09 -4.78
C ILE A 38 -1.72 2.22 -5.34
N ALA A 39 -2.11 2.73 -6.50
CA ALA A 39 -1.58 3.94 -7.11
C ALA A 39 -2.45 5.15 -6.75
N LYS A 40 -1.83 6.31 -6.60
CA LYS A 40 -2.51 7.62 -6.54
C LYS A 40 -2.49 8.29 -7.90
#